data_AF-A0A1W9HJJ0-F1
#
_entry.id   AF-A0A1W9HJJ0-F1
#
_cell.length_a   1.000
_cell.length_b   1.000
_cell.length_c   1.000
_cell.angle_alpha   90.00
_cell.angle_beta   90.00
_cell.angle_gamma   90.00
#
_symmetry.space_group_name_H-M   'P 1'
#
loop_
_entity.id
_entity.type
_entity.pdbx_description
1 polymer ?
#
loop_
_entity_poly.entity_id
_entity_poly.type
_entity_poly.pdbx_seq_one_letter_code
_entity_poly.pdbx_strand_id
1 'polypeptide(L)'
;MQKDLGKYFGSAMMIGFGALALYRWYQTQVLFFLLLVLRDFTAGYFFFKRNSAIARGSQFLNILAYFSSAMPLLYFGPSTIAKSIFLFADLLSIAGFVIVVFATVELGTSIGISPANRGLVRTGIYQHIRHPMYLGYVISEMGLILLNSLNVVMFLVSTSLYIFRAKSEKRILEI
;
A
#
# COMPACT_ATOMS: atom_id res chain seq x y z
N MET A 1 17.30 -10.91 -23.36
CA MET A 1 16.66 -9.95 -22.41
C MET A 1 15.17 -10.25 -22.35
N GLN A 2 14.70 -11.02 -21.35
CA GLN A 2 13.27 -11.30 -21.18
C GLN A 2 12.56 -10.00 -20.78
N LYS A 3 11.60 -9.53 -21.59
CA LYS A 3 10.81 -8.34 -21.27
C LYS A 3 9.98 -8.63 -20.00
N ASP A 4 10.25 -7.94 -18.90
CA ASP A 4 9.42 -8.05 -17.68
C ASP A 4 8.05 -7.37 -17.90
N LEU A 5 7.16 -8.05 -18.62
CA LEU A 5 5.80 -7.58 -18.92
C LEU A 5 5.00 -7.26 -17.64
N GLY A 6 5.34 -7.92 -16.52
CA GLY A 6 4.70 -7.69 -15.23
C GLY A 6 4.87 -6.27 -14.69
N LYS A 7 5.82 -5.49 -15.22
CA LYS A 7 6.02 -4.09 -14.81
C LYS A 7 4.92 -3.18 -15.35
N TYR A 8 4.50 -3.40 -16.60
CA TYR A 8 3.41 -2.67 -17.24
C TYR A 8 2.07 -3.05 -16.60
N PHE A 9 1.86 -4.34 -16.33
CA PHE A 9 0.65 -4.80 -15.64
C PHE A 9 0.54 -4.20 -14.23
N GLY A 10 1.61 -4.27 -13.42
CA GLY A 10 1.63 -3.67 -12.09
C GLY A 10 1.40 -2.16 -12.13
N SER A 11 2.03 -1.45 -13.07
CA SER A 11 1.82 -0.02 -13.29
C SER A 11 0.37 0.31 -13.64
N ALA A 12 -0.23 -0.42 -14.60
CA ALA A 12 -1.61 -0.20 -15.00
C ALA A 12 -2.60 -0.45 -13.86
N MET A 13 -2.39 -1.51 -13.07
CA MET A 13 -3.20 -1.82 -11.89
C MET A 13 -3.13 -0.70 -10.85
N MET A 14 -1.94 -0.20 -10.52
CA MET A 14 -1.82 0.90 -9.54
C MET A 14 -2.45 2.19 -10.05
N ILE A 15 -2.31 2.52 -11.34
CA ILE A 15 -3.00 3.68 -11.92
C ILE A 15 -4.53 3.49 -11.84
N GLY A 16 -5.03 2.27 -12.10
CA GLY A 16 -6.44 1.95 -11.94
C GLY A 16 -6.93 2.11 -10.49
N PHE A 17 -6.15 1.65 -9.52
CA PHE A 17 -6.45 1.83 -8.09
C PHE A 17 -6.43 3.30 -7.69
N GLY A 18 -5.47 4.08 -8.19
CA GLY A 18 -5.43 5.53 -7.98
C GLY A 18 -6.65 6.24 -8.60
N ALA A 19 -7.11 5.84 -9.77
CA ALA A 19 -8.34 6.38 -10.36
C ALA A 19 -9.58 6.04 -9.52
N LEU A 20 -9.67 4.81 -9.01
CA LEU A 20 -10.76 4.42 -8.10
C LEU A 20 -10.69 5.16 -6.76
N ALA A 21 -9.48 5.37 -6.22
CA ALA A 21 -9.25 6.18 -5.02
C ALA A 21 -9.70 7.63 -5.25
N LEU A 22 -9.47 8.19 -6.44
CA LEU A 22 -9.91 9.53 -6.79
C LEU A 22 -11.44 9.62 -6.84
N TYR A 23 -12.09 8.62 -7.42
CA TYR A 23 -13.55 8.50 -7.41
C TYR A 23 -14.11 8.39 -5.99
N ARG A 24 -13.47 7.59 -5.13
CA ARG A 24 -13.81 7.44 -3.70
C ARG A 24 -13.62 8.74 -2.93
N TRP A 25 -12.55 9.48 -3.20
CA TRP A 25 -12.34 10.80 -2.62
C TRP A 25 -13.42 11.78 -3.08
N TYR A 26 -13.77 11.80 -4.36
CA TYR A 26 -14.85 12.64 -4.87
C TYR A 26 -16.18 12.38 -4.15
N GLN A 27 -16.50 11.11 -3.86
CA GLN A 27 -17.72 10.74 -3.13
C GLN A 27 -17.69 11.06 -1.64
N THR A 28 -16.56 10.83 -0.97
CA THR A 28 -16.49 10.82 0.50
C THR A 28 -15.82 12.05 1.11
N GLN A 29 -15.01 12.77 0.32
CA GLN A 29 -14.18 13.89 0.73
C GLN A 29 -13.20 13.56 1.88
N VAL A 30 -12.89 12.28 2.11
CA VAL A 30 -11.95 11.84 3.15
C VAL A 30 -10.52 11.92 2.63
N LEU A 31 -9.63 12.60 3.37
CA LEU A 31 -8.24 12.85 2.97
C LEU A 31 -7.45 11.58 2.67
N PHE A 32 -7.71 10.50 3.41
CA PHE A 32 -7.11 9.18 3.18
C PHE A 32 -7.15 8.76 1.70
N PHE A 33 -8.30 8.90 1.03
CA PHE A 33 -8.43 8.47 -0.36
C PHE A 33 -7.62 9.36 -1.30
N LEU A 34 -7.49 10.66 -1.00
CA LEU A 34 -6.64 11.55 -1.79
C LEU A 34 -5.15 11.19 -1.64
N LEU A 35 -4.71 10.88 -0.43
CA LEU A 35 -3.33 10.43 -0.19
C LEU A 35 -3.06 9.07 -0.85
N LEU A 36 -4.07 8.20 -0.89
CA LEU A 36 -4.01 6.93 -1.61
C LEU A 36 -3.83 7.13 -3.13
N VAL A 37 -4.50 8.12 -3.74
CA VAL A 37 -4.28 8.51 -5.16
C VAL A 37 -2.80 8.81 -5.40
N LEU A 38 -2.22 9.69 -4.57
CA LEU A 38 -0.82 10.10 -4.71
C LEU A 38 0.13 8.90 -4.57
N ARG A 39 -0.12 8.05 -3.58
CA ARG A 39 0.64 6.81 -3.35
C ARG A 39 0.55 5.88 -4.55
N ASP A 40 -0.65 5.64 -5.08
CA ASP A 40 -0.88 4.69 -6.17
C ASP A 40 -0.30 5.15 -7.50
N PHE A 41 -0.39 6.45 -7.80
CA PHE A 41 0.27 7.01 -8.98
C PHE A 41 1.78 6.99 -8.85
N THR A 42 2.32 7.31 -7.66
CA THR A 42 3.76 7.22 -7.39
C THR A 42 4.25 5.77 -7.52
N ALA A 43 3.52 4.81 -6.95
CA ALA A 43 3.82 3.39 -7.08
C ALA A 43 3.75 2.97 -8.55
N GLY A 44 2.72 3.39 -9.30
CA GLY A 44 2.59 3.12 -10.73
C GLY A 44 3.80 3.58 -11.54
N TYR A 45 4.28 4.81 -11.27
CA TYR A 45 5.50 5.34 -11.89
C TYR A 45 6.74 4.49 -11.58
N PHE A 46 6.97 4.13 -10.31
CA PHE A 46 8.10 3.28 -9.94
C PHE A 46 7.98 1.87 -10.51
N PHE A 47 6.76 1.32 -10.61
CA PHE A 47 6.52 0.03 -11.27
C PHE A 47 6.94 0.05 -12.74
N PHE A 48 6.63 1.13 -13.46
CA PHE A 48 7.05 1.28 -14.85
C PHE A 48 8.58 1.25 -15.01
N LYS A 49 9.29 1.87 -14.05
CA LYS A 49 10.76 1.96 -14.01
C LYS A 49 11.46 0.80 -13.27
N ARG A 50 10.71 -0.16 -12.73
CA ARG A 50 11.26 -1.18 -11.83
C ARG A 50 12.27 -2.10 -12.51
N ASN A 51 13.18 -2.65 -11.70
CA ASN A 51 14.14 -3.67 -12.12
C ASN A 51 13.49 -5.07 -12.22
N SER A 52 14.05 -5.92 -13.06
CA SER A 52 13.65 -7.33 -13.17
C SER A 52 13.91 -8.08 -11.86
N ALA A 53 12.98 -8.93 -11.46
CA ALA A 53 13.13 -9.75 -10.26
C ALA A 53 14.12 -10.91 -10.48
N ILE A 54 14.95 -11.15 -9.47
CA ILE A 54 15.90 -12.28 -9.39
C ILE A 54 15.13 -13.56 -9.02
N ALA A 55 14.20 -13.46 -8.06
CA ALA A 55 13.32 -14.55 -7.66
C ALA A 55 11.87 -14.05 -7.55
N ARG A 56 10.90 -14.90 -7.88
CA ARG A 56 9.46 -14.58 -7.83
C ARG A 56 8.73 -15.57 -6.93
N GLY A 57 7.79 -15.06 -6.13
CA GLY A 57 6.86 -15.88 -5.38
C GLY A 57 5.88 -16.63 -6.29
N SER A 58 5.11 -17.54 -5.70
CA SER A 58 4.08 -18.32 -6.40
C SER A 58 2.96 -17.45 -6.95
N GLN A 59 2.24 -17.95 -7.96
CA GLN A 59 1.12 -17.24 -8.58
C GLN A 59 0.00 -16.90 -7.58
N PHE A 60 -0.24 -17.77 -6.60
CA PHE A 60 -1.19 -17.51 -5.52
C PHE A 60 -0.80 -16.29 -4.68
N LEU A 61 0.50 -16.17 -4.31
CA LEU A 61 0.99 -15.00 -3.57
C LEU A 61 0.89 -13.71 -4.38
N ASN A 62 1.04 -13.79 -5.70
CA ASN A 62 0.84 -12.63 -6.58
C ASN A 62 -0.61 -12.15 -6.55
N ILE A 63 -1.59 -13.05 -6.72
CA ILE A 63 -3.02 -12.71 -6.68
C ILE A 63 -3.39 -12.11 -5.32
N LEU A 64 -2.94 -12.75 -4.23
CA LEU A 64 -3.21 -12.27 -2.89
C LEU A 64 -2.60 -10.89 -2.62
N ALA A 65 -1.43 -10.60 -3.19
CA ALA A 65 -0.81 -9.28 -3.08
C ALA A 65 -1.62 -8.20 -3.81
N TYR A 66 -2.11 -8.46 -5.03
CA TYR A 66 -2.96 -7.49 -5.72
C TYR A 66 -4.29 -7.28 -4.99
N PHE A 67 -4.90 -8.36 -4.49
CA PHE A 67 -6.12 -8.29 -3.68
C PHE A 67 -5.88 -7.43 -2.42
N SER A 68 -4.82 -7.73 -1.67
CA SER A 68 -4.41 -6.95 -0.51
C SER A 68 -4.17 -5.48 -0.83
N SER A 69 -3.57 -5.17 -1.99
CA SER A 69 -3.36 -3.78 -2.41
C SER A 69 -4.64 -3.04 -2.77
N ALA A 70 -5.72 -3.75 -3.11
CA ALA A 70 -7.03 -3.16 -3.39
C ALA A 70 -7.89 -2.94 -2.12
N MET A 71 -7.58 -3.63 -1.02
CA MET A 71 -8.39 -3.58 0.22
C MET A 71 -8.70 -2.18 0.75
N PRO A 72 -7.75 -1.21 0.75
CA PRO A 72 -8.04 0.16 1.20
C PRO A 72 -9.21 0.83 0.47
N LEU A 73 -9.51 0.43 -0.77
CA LEU A 73 -10.58 1.00 -1.59
C LEU A 73 -11.98 0.55 -1.12
N LEU A 74 -12.06 -0.55 -0.36
CA LEU A 74 -13.31 -1.16 0.09
C LEU A 74 -13.81 -0.61 1.44
N TYR A 75 -13.02 0.26 2.10
CA TYR A 75 -13.43 0.88 3.36
C TYR A 75 -14.71 1.68 3.17
N PHE A 76 -15.59 1.66 4.17
CA PHE A 76 -16.81 2.46 4.16
C PHE A 76 -16.50 3.94 4.34
N GLY A 77 -17.35 4.78 3.73
CA GLY A 77 -17.30 6.22 3.92
C GLY A 77 -17.63 6.63 5.37
N PRO A 78 -17.42 7.90 5.72
CA PRO A 78 -17.65 8.39 7.06
C PRO A 78 -19.13 8.26 7.45
N SER A 79 -19.39 7.77 8.66
CA SER A 79 -20.73 7.73 9.27
C SER A 79 -20.92 8.76 10.38
N THR A 80 -19.84 9.41 10.80
CA THR A 80 -19.83 10.52 11.76
C THR A 80 -19.69 11.87 11.05
N ILE A 81 -20.14 12.95 11.72
CA ILE A 81 -20.04 14.34 11.24
C ILE A 81 -19.12 15.18 12.16
N ALA A 82 -18.60 14.58 13.24
CA ALA A 82 -17.80 15.29 14.24
C ALA A 82 -16.44 15.72 13.67
N LYS A 83 -16.24 17.03 13.51
CA LYS A 83 -15.01 17.61 12.92
C LYS A 83 -13.73 17.22 13.67
N SER A 84 -13.78 17.07 14.99
CA SER A 84 -12.63 16.63 15.78
C SER A 84 -12.18 15.22 15.39
N ILE A 85 -13.14 14.31 15.15
CA ILE A 85 -12.85 12.94 14.72
C ILE A 85 -12.21 12.95 13.33
N PHE A 86 -12.71 13.78 12.41
CA PHE A 86 -12.09 13.97 11.09
C PHE A 86 -10.64 14.45 11.20
N LEU A 87 -10.38 15.47 12.05
CA LEU A 87 -9.01 15.95 12.25
C LEU A 87 -8.07 14.84 12.73
N PHE A 88 -8.48 14.02 13.70
CA PHE A 88 -7.67 12.89 14.17
C PHE A 88 -7.46 11.83 13.08
N ALA A 89 -8.50 11.52 12.30
CA ALA A 89 -8.40 10.57 11.19
C ALA A 89 -7.46 11.08 10.08
N ASP A 90 -7.50 12.38 9.78
CA ASP A 90 -6.62 13.03 8.81
C ASP A 90 -5.17 13.03 9.30
N LEU A 91 -4.93 13.34 10.57
CA LEU A 91 -3.58 13.29 11.16
C LEU A 91 -2.99 11.87 11.12
N LEU A 92 -3.78 10.84 11.44
CA LEU A 92 -3.36 9.45 11.30
C LEU A 92 -3.06 9.08 9.85
N SER A 93 -3.92 9.51 8.92
CA SER A 93 -3.72 9.29 7.48
C SER A 93 -2.41 9.93 7.01
N ILE A 94 -2.18 11.20 7.33
CA ILE A 94 -0.96 11.93 6.98
C ILE A 94 0.27 11.22 7.57
N ALA A 95 0.26 10.91 8.87
CA ALA A 95 1.39 10.26 9.53
C ALA A 95 1.73 8.91 8.88
N GLY A 96 0.72 8.08 8.60
CA GLY A 96 0.90 6.80 7.92
C GLY A 96 1.43 6.95 6.50
N PHE A 97 0.87 7.87 5.71
CA PHE A 97 1.31 8.09 4.34
C PHE A 97 2.70 8.74 4.24
N VAL A 98 3.13 9.54 5.20
CA VAL A 98 4.52 10.05 5.28
C VAL A 98 5.50 8.88 5.38
N ILE A 99 5.23 7.89 6.24
CA ILE A 99 6.03 6.67 6.35
C ILE A 99 6.02 5.90 5.02
N VAL A 100 4.86 5.77 4.37
CA VAL A 100 4.74 5.10 3.06
C VAL A 100 5.55 5.83 1.99
N VAL A 101 5.55 7.16 1.97
CA VAL A 101 6.31 7.95 1.00
C VAL A 101 7.81 7.71 1.18
N PHE A 102 8.34 7.81 2.40
CA PHE A 102 9.76 7.51 2.65
C PHE A 102 10.11 6.08 2.25
N ALA A 103 9.27 5.11 2.62
CA ALA A 103 9.47 3.72 2.22
C ALA A 103 9.45 3.52 0.69
N THR A 104 8.55 4.20 -0.02
CA THR A 104 8.42 4.11 -1.48
C THR A 104 9.63 4.72 -2.18
N VAL A 105 10.07 5.90 -1.73
CA VAL A 105 11.23 6.60 -2.29
C VAL A 105 12.51 5.79 -2.08
N GLU A 106 12.71 5.24 -0.89
CA GLU A 106 13.90 4.42 -0.59
C GLU A 106 13.91 3.08 -1.35
N LEU A 107 12.74 2.47 -1.56
CA LEU A 107 12.64 1.29 -2.43
C LEU A 107 12.95 1.62 -3.89
N GLY A 108 12.45 2.75 -4.38
CA GLY A 108 12.61 3.19 -5.76
C GLY A 108 12.30 2.07 -6.78
N THR A 109 13.31 1.66 -7.54
CA THR A 109 13.19 0.63 -8.59
C THR A 109 13.12 -0.81 -8.06
N SER A 110 13.32 -1.03 -6.77
CA SER A 110 13.17 -2.34 -6.11
C SER A 110 11.74 -2.61 -5.65
N ILE A 111 10.81 -1.68 -5.87
CA ILE A 111 9.40 -1.83 -5.47
C ILE A 111 8.72 -3.06 -6.10
N GLY A 112 7.88 -3.72 -5.31
CA GLY A 112 7.12 -4.90 -5.68
C GLY A 112 5.73 -4.88 -5.04
N ILE A 113 4.68 -5.18 -5.81
CA ILE A 113 3.37 -5.53 -5.21
C ILE A 113 3.48 -6.95 -4.70
N SER A 114 3.92 -7.88 -5.53
CA SER A 114 4.06 -9.26 -5.13
C SER A 114 5.44 -9.59 -4.56
N PRO A 115 5.52 -10.57 -3.63
CA PRO A 115 6.78 -11.03 -3.06
C PRO A 115 7.75 -11.48 -4.16
N ALA A 116 8.86 -10.76 -4.28
CA ALA A 116 9.89 -11.05 -5.25
C ALA A 116 11.20 -10.36 -4.82
N ASN A 117 12.32 -11.05 -5.00
CA ASN A 117 13.63 -10.50 -4.66
C ASN A 117 14.11 -9.57 -5.79
N ARG A 118 14.28 -8.28 -5.48
CA ARG A 118 14.77 -7.22 -6.38
C ARG A 118 15.94 -6.45 -5.78
N GLY A 119 16.71 -7.10 -4.90
CA GLY A 119 17.73 -6.47 -4.09
C GLY A 119 17.13 -5.94 -2.77
N LEU A 120 17.84 -6.21 -1.68
CA LEU A 120 17.42 -5.82 -0.34
C LEU A 120 17.86 -4.39 -0.05
N VAL A 121 16.91 -3.50 0.18
CA VAL A 121 17.18 -2.12 0.60
C VAL A 121 17.36 -2.10 2.13
N ARG A 122 18.49 -1.57 2.59
CA ARG A 122 18.85 -1.40 4.01
C ARG A 122 19.34 0.01 4.34
N THR A 123 18.89 1.00 3.58
CA THR A 123 19.19 2.42 3.81
C THR A 123 17.98 3.11 4.42
N GLY A 124 18.17 4.29 5.04
CA GLY A 124 17.09 5.13 5.55
C GLY A 124 16.12 4.43 6.51
N ILE A 125 14.81 4.61 6.34
CA ILE A 125 13.78 4.01 7.22
C ILE A 125 13.85 2.48 7.27
N TYR A 126 14.35 1.83 6.20
CA TYR A 126 14.55 0.38 6.16
C TYR A 126 15.69 -0.11 7.08
N GLN A 127 16.52 0.78 7.65
CA GLN A 127 17.51 0.42 8.67
C GLN A 127 16.86 0.09 10.02
N HIS A 128 15.73 0.72 10.32
CA HIS A 128 15.07 0.63 11.62
C HIS A 128 13.85 -0.28 11.58
N ILE A 129 13.09 -0.25 10.48
CA ILE A 129 11.84 -1.00 10.32
C ILE A 129 11.94 -1.88 9.09
N ARG A 130 11.65 -3.19 9.22
CA ARG A 130 11.76 -4.14 8.09
C ARG A 130 10.68 -3.93 7.02
N HIS A 131 9.46 -3.59 7.44
CA HIS A 131 8.33 -3.35 6.54
C HIS A 131 7.64 -2.00 6.83
N PRO A 132 8.34 -0.87 6.63
CA PRO A 132 7.84 0.46 6.98
C PRO A 132 6.58 0.82 6.19
N MET A 133 6.49 0.36 4.93
CA MET A 133 5.30 0.57 4.10
C MET A 133 4.03 -0.06 4.72
N TYR A 134 4.11 -1.28 5.26
CA TYR A 134 2.97 -1.91 5.93
C TYR A 134 2.60 -1.23 7.23
N LEU A 135 3.60 -0.78 8.00
CA LEU A 135 3.37 0.03 9.20
C LEU A 135 2.60 1.32 8.87
N GLY A 136 3.03 2.01 7.82
CA GLY A 136 2.37 3.23 7.35
C GLY A 136 0.91 2.99 6.94
N TYR A 137 0.61 1.90 6.23
CA TYR A 137 -0.79 1.53 5.92
C TYR A 137 -1.61 1.30 7.17
N VAL A 138 -1.13 0.51 8.12
CA VAL A 138 -1.83 0.25 9.39
C VAL A 138 -2.14 1.56 10.12
N ILE A 139 -1.15 2.45 10.27
CA ILE A 139 -1.36 3.75 10.94
C ILE A 139 -2.40 4.59 10.20
N SER A 140 -2.33 4.68 8.87
CA SER A 140 -3.27 5.47 8.08
C SER A 140 -4.71 4.90 8.15
N GLU A 141 -4.87 3.58 8.11
CA GLU A 141 -6.16 2.91 8.11
C GLU A 141 -6.86 2.96 9.47
N MET A 142 -6.10 3.13 10.58
CA MET A 142 -6.70 3.37 11.89
C MET A 142 -7.61 4.62 11.89
N GLY A 143 -7.26 5.65 11.10
CA GLY A 143 -8.10 6.84 10.95
C GLY A 143 -9.47 6.52 10.35
N LEU A 144 -9.55 5.56 9.43
CA LEU A 144 -10.81 5.14 8.80
C LEU A 144 -11.76 4.44 9.77
N ILE A 145 -11.23 3.77 10.80
CA ILE A 145 -12.02 3.16 11.87
C ILE A 145 -12.74 4.25 12.68
N LEU A 146 -12.06 5.37 12.93
CA LEU A 146 -12.64 6.50 13.66
C LEU A 146 -13.79 7.14 12.87
N LEU A 147 -13.70 7.14 11.54
CA LEU A 147 -14.73 7.69 10.66
C LEU A 147 -15.94 6.77 10.53
N ASN A 148 -15.76 5.45 10.66
CA ASN A 148 -16.84 4.47 10.61
C ASN A 148 -16.44 3.17 11.33
N SER A 149 -17.15 2.79 12.39
CA SER A 149 -16.82 1.62 13.20
C SER A 149 -16.91 0.28 12.45
N LEU A 150 -17.69 0.20 11.36
CA LEU A 150 -17.74 -1.00 10.50
C LEU A 150 -16.40 -1.27 9.81
N ASN A 151 -15.54 -0.25 9.69
CA ASN A 151 -14.20 -0.39 9.12
C ASN A 151 -13.25 -1.23 9.99
N VAL A 152 -13.60 -1.56 11.24
CA VAL A 152 -12.81 -2.50 12.07
C VAL A 152 -12.60 -3.83 11.35
N VAL A 153 -13.63 -4.35 10.66
CA VAL A 153 -13.51 -5.62 9.92
C VAL A 153 -12.52 -5.47 8.76
N MET A 154 -12.65 -4.39 7.97
CA MET A 154 -11.74 -4.12 6.85
C MET A 154 -10.29 -3.94 7.33
N PHE A 155 -10.11 -3.29 8.47
CA PHE A 155 -8.81 -3.10 9.10
C PHE A 155 -8.16 -4.40 9.56
N LEU A 156 -8.91 -5.28 10.22
CA LEU A 156 -8.40 -6.57 10.64
C LEU A 156 -7.99 -7.44 9.44
N VAL A 157 -8.80 -7.44 8.37
CA VAL A 157 -8.46 -8.19 7.16
C VAL A 157 -7.23 -7.59 6.46
N SER A 158 -7.18 -6.27 6.29
CA SER A 158 -6.05 -5.58 5.65
C SER A 158 -4.75 -5.82 6.41
N THR A 159 -4.77 -5.65 7.74
CA THR A 159 -3.62 -5.90 8.62
C THR A 159 -3.18 -7.36 8.55
N SER A 160 -4.11 -8.32 8.55
CA SER A 160 -3.79 -9.73 8.41
C SER A 160 -3.09 -10.04 7.08
N LEU A 161 -3.55 -9.43 5.99
CA LEU A 161 -2.93 -9.55 4.68
C LEU A 161 -1.53 -8.92 4.65
N TYR A 162 -1.32 -7.76 5.29
CA TYR A 162 0.00 -7.14 5.40
C TYR A 162 0.97 -8.02 6.19
N ILE A 163 0.54 -8.61 7.30
CA ILE A 163 1.36 -9.55 8.08
C ILE A 163 1.70 -10.80 7.26
N PHE A 164 0.74 -11.35 6.54
CA PHE A 164 0.97 -12.50 5.67
C PHE A 164 1.99 -12.18 4.58
N ARG A 165 1.84 -11.04 3.90
CA ARG A 165 2.78 -10.57 2.87
C ARG A 165 4.19 -10.34 3.42
N ALA A 166 4.31 -9.69 4.57
CA ALA A 166 5.59 -9.49 5.26
C ALA A 166 6.30 -10.83 5.54
N LYS A 167 5.55 -11.84 6.02
CA LYS A 167 6.09 -13.19 6.25
C LYS A 167 6.50 -13.88 4.96
N SER A 168 5.72 -13.75 3.88
CA SER A 168 6.04 -14.31 2.57
C SER A 168 7.27 -13.66 1.95
N GLU A 169 7.42 -12.34 2.07
CA GLU A 169 8.60 -11.60 1.61
C GLU A 169 9.86 -12.08 2.32
N LYS A 170 9.81 -12.23 3.65
CA LYS A 170 10.94 -12.75 4.43
C LYS A 170 11.41 -14.10 3.90
N ARG A 171 10.49 -15.03 3.63
CA ARG A 171 10.82 -16.38 3.11
C ARG A 171 11.48 -16.35 1.73
N ILE A 172 11.15 -15.37 0.89
CA ILE A 172 11.72 -15.26 -0.47
C ILE A 172 13.06 -14.53 -0.47
N LEU A 173 13.29 -13.65 0.51
CA LEU A 173 14.55 -12.92 0.69
C LEU A 173 15.63 -13.70 1.45
N GLU A 174 15.24 -14.74 2.20
CA GLU A 174 16.15 -15.66 2.91
C GLU A 174 16.58 -16.88 2.05
N ILE A 175 16.18 -16.93 0.77
CA ILE A 175 16.64 -17.90 -0.24
C ILE A 175 17.69 -17.21 -1.11
#